data_AF-A0A8D8P183-F1
#
_entry.id   AF-A0A8D8P183-F1
#
_cell.length_a   1.000
_cell.length_b   1.000
_cell.length_c   1.000
_cell.angle_alpha   90.00
_cell.angle_beta   90.00
_cell.angle_gamma   90.00
#
_symmetry.space_group_name_H-M   'P 1'
#
loop_
_entity.id
_entity.type
_entity.pdbx_description
1 polymer ?
#
loop_
_entity_poly.entity_id
_entity_poly.type
_entity_poly.pdbx_seq_one_letter_code
_entity_poly.pdbx_strand_id
1 'polypeptide(L)'
;LVLIAVGPNNWGYIDENGTGDGILYATYAKKTELSFCSASVSWVYDLLDGSHPVASSAMKLLVPRAKVLPTFLTPVYPFESKLWVAIFVTLISMTLVLHGITALNCCRVSVDQPPIIKSIFDTIAIYLDQQMFLYLSTFSYRILIAFIFLSGVVLSNSYSGGLASVLTVPRFEKSLETTHDSSCTGVRCGVTSASPLNCSTARRSTRARTSAKTT
;
A
#
# COMPACT_ATOMS: atom_id res chain seq x y z
N LEU A 1 -51.07 -19.50 -0.56
CA LEU A 1 -49.61 -19.58 -0.40
C LEU A 1 -49.26 -19.03 0.98
N VAL A 2 -48.70 -19.84 1.88
CA VAL A 2 -48.29 -19.41 3.22
C VAL A 2 -46.78 -19.23 3.22
N LEU A 3 -46.31 -18.04 3.61
CA LEU A 3 -44.88 -17.73 3.69
C LEU A 3 -44.38 -18.08 5.10
N ILE A 4 -43.37 -18.94 5.16
CA ILE A 4 -42.70 -19.33 6.40
C ILE A 4 -41.37 -18.57 6.46
N ALA A 5 -41.24 -17.66 7.41
CA ALA A 5 -39.98 -16.98 7.67
C ALA A 5 -39.07 -17.88 8.50
N VAL A 6 -37.91 -18.21 7.94
CA VAL A 6 -36.87 -19.00 8.60
C VAL A 6 -35.89 -18.05 9.30
N GLY A 7 -35.51 -18.33 10.54
CA GLY A 7 -34.70 -17.45 11.39
C GLY A 7 -33.30 -17.10 10.81
N PRO A 8 -32.63 -16.07 11.35
CA PRO A 8 -31.45 -15.43 10.74
C PRO A 8 -30.21 -16.33 10.55
N ASN A 9 -30.12 -17.49 11.22
CA ASN A 9 -28.99 -18.42 11.13
C ASN A 9 -29.35 -19.79 10.52
N ASN A 10 -30.51 -19.90 9.87
CA ASN A 10 -31.09 -21.19 9.53
C ASN A 10 -31.00 -21.50 8.02
N TRP A 11 -29.82 -21.28 7.42
CA TRP A 11 -29.52 -21.75 6.06
C TRP A 11 -29.67 -23.28 5.97
N GLY A 12 -29.25 -23.94 7.04
CA GLY A 12 -29.43 -25.36 7.19
C GLY A 12 -28.32 -26.21 6.58
N TYR A 13 -28.32 -27.47 6.98
CA TYR A 13 -27.44 -28.48 6.45
C TYR A 13 -28.25 -29.76 6.23
N ILE A 14 -27.76 -30.58 5.31
CA ILE A 14 -28.31 -31.91 5.06
C ILE A 14 -27.17 -32.89 5.33
N ASP A 15 -27.34 -33.69 6.38
CA ASP A 15 -26.39 -34.73 6.76
C ASP A 15 -26.53 -35.94 5.81
N GLU A 16 -25.51 -36.80 5.78
CA GLU A 16 -25.51 -38.02 4.96
C GLU A 16 -26.62 -39.01 5.37
N ASN A 17 -27.04 -38.94 6.63
CA ASN A 17 -28.16 -39.73 7.17
C ASN A 17 -29.55 -39.24 6.68
N GLY A 18 -29.60 -38.27 5.77
CA GLY A 18 -30.85 -37.69 5.26
C GLY A 18 -31.59 -36.81 6.26
N THR A 19 -31.00 -36.59 7.44
CA THR A 19 -31.48 -35.66 8.47
C THR A 19 -30.82 -34.31 8.31
N GLY A 20 -31.52 -33.24 8.65
CA GLY A 20 -30.99 -31.90 8.54
C GLY A 20 -31.84 -30.89 9.28
N ASP A 21 -31.42 -29.64 9.20
CA ASP A 21 -32.18 -28.50 9.72
C ASP A 21 -32.06 -27.32 8.74
N GLY A 22 -32.87 -26.28 8.92
CA GLY A 22 -32.89 -25.05 8.14
C GLY A 22 -33.63 -25.12 6.80
N ILE A 23 -33.50 -24.06 6.00
CA ILE A 23 -34.32 -23.88 4.79
C ILE A 23 -34.05 -24.96 3.74
N LEU A 24 -32.78 -25.36 3.57
CA LEU A 24 -32.39 -26.45 2.65
C LEU A 24 -33.07 -27.78 3.01
N TYR A 25 -33.10 -28.13 4.29
CA TYR A 25 -33.74 -29.36 4.75
C TYR A 25 -35.27 -29.28 4.68
N ALA A 26 -35.87 -28.11 4.92
CA ALA A 26 -37.32 -27.92 4.81
C ALA A 26 -37.83 -28.17 3.38
N THR A 27 -37.06 -27.76 2.37
CA THR A 27 -37.35 -28.07 0.97
C THR A 27 -37.13 -29.56 0.67
N TYR A 28 -36.03 -30.14 1.16
CA TYR A 28 -35.72 -31.57 0.97
C TYR A 28 -36.79 -32.50 1.58
N ALA A 29 -37.22 -32.21 2.81
CA ALA A 29 -38.24 -32.95 3.54
C ALA A 29 -39.68 -32.64 3.06
N LYS A 30 -39.84 -31.87 1.97
CA LYS A 30 -41.12 -31.45 1.38
C LYS A 30 -42.06 -30.76 2.38
N LYS A 31 -41.50 -30.05 3.36
CA LYS A 31 -42.25 -29.19 4.29
C LYS A 31 -42.62 -27.86 3.64
N THR A 32 -41.89 -27.45 2.61
CA THR A 32 -42.12 -26.25 1.80
C THR A 32 -42.07 -26.60 0.32
N GLU A 33 -42.97 -26.03 -0.48
CA GLU A 33 -43.03 -26.25 -1.93
C GLU A 33 -41.93 -25.52 -2.71
N LEU A 34 -41.53 -24.33 -2.24
CA LEU A 34 -40.54 -23.48 -2.87
C LEU A 34 -39.70 -22.79 -1.79
N SER A 35 -38.41 -22.62 -2.03
CA SER A 35 -37.51 -21.89 -1.13
C SER A 35 -36.58 -21.00 -1.91
N PHE A 36 -36.53 -19.72 -1.53
CA PHE A 36 -35.61 -18.74 -2.09
C PHE A 36 -34.41 -18.60 -1.18
N CYS A 37 -33.23 -19.02 -1.65
CA CYS A 37 -31.99 -18.90 -0.90
C CYS A 37 -30.80 -18.70 -1.83
N SER A 38 -29.74 -18.07 -1.33
CA SER A 38 -28.47 -17.94 -2.05
C SER A 38 -27.60 -19.16 -1.74
N ALA A 39 -27.88 -20.28 -2.40
CA ALA A 39 -27.04 -21.47 -2.27
C ALA A 39 -25.72 -21.27 -3.02
N SER A 40 -24.60 -21.31 -2.31
CA SER A 40 -23.27 -21.00 -2.85
C SER A 40 -22.41 -22.23 -3.13
N VAL A 41 -22.98 -23.44 -3.04
CA VAL A 41 -22.21 -24.69 -3.07
C VAL A 41 -22.77 -25.69 -4.07
N SER A 42 -21.87 -26.24 -4.89
CA SER A 42 -22.19 -27.15 -5.98
C SER A 42 -22.96 -28.40 -5.56
N TRP A 43 -22.71 -28.92 -4.35
CA TRP A 43 -23.36 -30.16 -3.85
C TRP A 43 -24.85 -30.03 -3.58
N VAL A 44 -25.37 -28.80 -3.45
CA VAL A 44 -26.81 -28.59 -3.27
C VAL A 44 -27.57 -28.95 -4.55
N TYR A 45 -26.96 -28.72 -5.72
CA TYR A 45 -27.55 -29.08 -7.02
C TYR A 45 -27.64 -30.59 -7.25
N ASP A 46 -26.89 -31.40 -6.50
CA ASP A 46 -26.99 -32.88 -6.56
C ASP A 46 -28.21 -33.40 -5.78
N LEU A 47 -28.73 -32.63 -4.81
CA LEU A 47 -29.83 -33.03 -3.93
C LEU A 47 -31.15 -32.30 -4.23
N LEU A 48 -31.08 -31.05 -4.71
CA LEU A 48 -32.23 -30.21 -5.02
C LEU A 48 -32.08 -29.61 -6.42
N ASP A 49 -33.17 -29.60 -7.18
CA ASP A 49 -33.24 -28.88 -8.46
C ASP A 49 -33.36 -27.37 -8.20
N GLY A 50 -32.36 -26.62 -8.67
CA GLY A 50 -32.30 -25.16 -8.57
C GLY A 50 -32.69 -24.47 -9.87
N SER A 51 -33.19 -23.23 -9.77
CA SER A 51 -33.36 -22.36 -10.94
C SER A 51 -32.01 -21.86 -11.46
N HIS A 52 -32.04 -21.20 -12.63
CA HIS A 52 -30.87 -20.44 -13.10
C HIS A 52 -30.44 -19.42 -12.02
N PRO A 53 -29.13 -19.23 -11.77
CA PRO A 53 -28.66 -18.26 -10.80
C PRO A 53 -29.11 -16.85 -11.18
N VAL A 54 -29.74 -16.17 -10.22
CA VAL A 54 -30.18 -14.76 -10.35
C VAL A 54 -29.04 -13.80 -9.97
N ALA A 55 -28.15 -14.20 -9.06
CA ALA A 55 -27.00 -13.41 -8.64
C ALA A 55 -25.79 -14.30 -8.36
N SER A 56 -24.61 -13.86 -8.80
CA SER A 56 -23.32 -14.49 -8.47
C SER A 56 -22.61 -13.65 -7.42
N SER A 57 -22.11 -14.30 -6.37
CA SER A 57 -21.32 -13.65 -5.32
C SER A 57 -20.06 -14.45 -5.06
N ALA A 58 -18.98 -13.75 -4.75
CA ALA A 58 -17.70 -14.34 -4.39
C ALA A 58 -17.36 -13.98 -2.95
N MET A 59 -16.64 -14.88 -2.28
CA MET A 59 -16.14 -14.65 -0.94
C MET A 59 -15.06 -13.58 -0.97
N LYS A 60 -15.23 -12.55 -0.15
CA LYS A 60 -14.22 -11.51 0.06
C LYS A 60 -13.70 -11.63 1.48
N LEU A 61 -12.38 -11.60 1.63
CA LEU A 61 -11.75 -11.53 2.94
C LEU A 61 -11.89 -10.10 3.46
N LEU A 62 -12.51 -9.94 4.63
CA LEU A 62 -12.57 -8.65 5.30
C LEU A 62 -11.31 -8.49 6.16
N VAL A 63 -10.49 -7.49 5.84
CA VAL A 63 -9.23 -7.20 6.53
C VAL A 63 -9.38 -5.86 7.27
N PRO A 64 -8.76 -5.69 8.46
CA PRO A 64 -8.69 -4.39 9.11
C PRO A 64 -8.10 -3.32 8.16
N ARG A 65 -8.64 -2.11 8.24
CA ARG A 65 -8.23 -0.99 7.39
C ARG A 65 -6.73 -0.69 7.57
N ALA A 66 -6.02 -0.51 6.46
CA ALA A 66 -4.62 -0.09 6.46
C ALA A 66 -4.45 1.25 7.20
N LYS A 67 -3.40 1.34 8.03
CA LYS A 67 -3.09 2.56 8.78
C LYS A 67 -2.41 3.58 7.86
N VAL A 68 -2.63 4.86 8.14
CA VAL A 68 -1.94 5.96 7.46
C VAL A 68 -0.49 6.03 7.93
N LEU A 69 0.43 6.33 7.02
CA LEU A 69 1.83 6.54 7.38
C LEU A 69 1.97 7.81 8.24
N PRO A 70 2.95 7.84 9.16
CA PRO A 70 3.13 8.99 10.03
C PRO A 70 3.62 10.22 9.26
N THR A 71 2.99 11.38 9.53
CA THR A 71 3.17 12.63 8.78
C THR A 71 4.58 13.23 8.87
N PHE A 72 5.40 12.85 9.86
CA PHE A 72 6.74 13.44 10.03
C PHE A 72 7.75 13.01 8.97
N LEU A 73 7.55 11.86 8.31
CA LEU A 73 8.42 11.37 7.24
C LEU A 73 8.03 11.88 5.85
N THR A 74 6.89 12.57 5.75
CA THR A 74 6.37 13.16 4.51
C THR A 74 7.39 14.03 3.76
N PRO A 75 8.25 14.84 4.43
CA PRO A 75 9.23 15.67 3.73
C PRO A 75 10.37 14.89 3.07
N VAL A 76 10.69 13.69 3.56
CA VAL A 76 11.81 12.87 3.02
C VAL A 76 11.32 11.91 1.93
N TYR A 77 10.01 11.62 1.93
CA TYR A 77 9.35 10.73 0.99
C TYR A 77 9.30 11.14 -0.50
N PRO A 78 9.32 12.44 -0.90
CA PRO A 78 9.19 12.80 -2.32
C PRO A 78 10.38 12.35 -3.18
N PHE A 79 11.54 12.07 -2.58
CA PHE A 79 12.71 11.59 -3.30
C PHE A 79 13.15 10.19 -2.86
N GLU A 80 13.51 9.36 -3.85
CA GLU A 80 14.14 8.07 -3.61
C GLU A 80 15.51 8.26 -2.93
N SER A 81 15.94 7.30 -2.12
CA SER A 81 17.23 7.36 -1.40
C SER A 81 18.43 7.62 -2.31
N LYS A 82 18.38 7.15 -3.56
CA LYS A 82 19.41 7.39 -4.58
C LYS A 82 19.50 8.87 -4.99
N LEU A 83 18.36 9.56 -5.10
CA LEU A 83 18.30 10.97 -5.45
C LEU A 83 18.86 11.84 -4.32
N TRP A 84 18.56 11.50 -3.07
CA TRP A 84 19.16 12.18 -1.91
C TRP A 84 20.69 12.11 -1.94
N VAL A 85 21.26 10.93 -2.20
CA VAL A 85 22.72 10.79 -2.35
C VAL A 85 23.24 11.63 -3.51
N ALA A 86 22.56 11.63 -4.65
CA ALA A 86 22.95 12.45 -5.79
C ALA A 86 22.95 13.96 -5.46
N ILE A 87 21.97 14.45 -4.70
CA ILE A 87 21.90 15.85 -4.23
C ILE A 87 23.08 16.19 -3.32
N PHE A 88 23.44 15.31 -2.38
CA PHE A 88 24.61 15.53 -1.53
C PHE A 88 25.91 15.56 -2.33
N VAL A 89 26.05 14.67 -3.31
CA VAL A 89 27.24 14.63 -4.18
C VAL A 89 27.34 15.89 -5.04
N THR A 90 26.24 16.37 -5.62
CA THR A 90 26.25 17.59 -6.42
C THR A 90 26.55 18.82 -5.57
N LEU A 91 25.98 18.92 -4.36
CA LEU A 91 26.30 19.98 -3.40
C LEU A 91 27.79 20.02 -3.07
N ILE A 92 28.40 18.89 -2.69
CA ILE A 92 29.83 18.81 -2.37
C ILE A 92 30.68 19.18 -3.58
N SER A 93 30.32 18.69 -4.78
CA SER A 93 31.06 19.02 -6.00
C SER A 93 31.04 20.51 -6.32
N MET A 94 29.89 21.17 -6.16
CA MET A 94 29.75 22.61 -6.42
C MET A 94 30.44 23.45 -5.36
N THR A 95 30.42 23.04 -4.09
CA THR A 95 31.21 23.69 -3.03
C THR A 95 32.70 23.62 -3.32
N LEU A 96 33.21 22.46 -3.78
CA LEU A 96 34.62 22.30 -4.14
C LEU A 96 35.02 23.21 -5.30
N VAL A 97 34.18 23.28 -6.35
CA VAL A 97 34.41 24.14 -7.51
C VAL A 97 34.41 25.61 -7.11
N LEU A 98 33.42 26.05 -6.32
CA LEU A 98 33.33 27.44 -5.87
C LEU A 98 34.52 27.80 -4.97
N HIS A 99 34.85 26.95 -3.98
CA HIS A 99 35.99 27.16 -3.10
C HIS A 99 37.32 27.19 -3.85
N GLY A 100 37.52 26.27 -4.80
CA GLY A 100 38.72 26.23 -5.64
C GLY A 100 38.88 27.50 -6.47
N ILE A 101 37.80 28.02 -7.06
CA ILE A 101 37.85 29.27 -7.83
C ILE A 101 38.10 30.47 -6.92
N THR A 102 37.46 30.54 -5.75
CA THR A 102 37.72 31.61 -4.78
C THR A 102 39.17 31.58 -4.30
N ALA A 103 39.71 30.40 -3.99
CA ALA A 103 41.11 30.22 -3.58
C ALA A 103 42.09 30.64 -4.68
N LEU A 104 41.85 30.25 -5.94
CA LEU A 104 42.68 30.67 -7.08
C LEU A 104 42.65 32.18 -7.29
N ASN A 105 41.49 32.82 -7.12
CA ASN A 105 41.37 34.28 -7.22
C ASN A 105 42.08 34.99 -6.07
N CYS A 106 41.98 34.50 -4.83
CA CYS A 106 42.70 35.04 -3.68
C CYS A 106 44.22 34.90 -3.84
N CYS A 107 44.72 33.76 -4.33
CA CYS A 107 46.13 33.56 -4.62
C CYS A 107 46.66 34.53 -5.70
N ARG A 108 45.82 34.89 -6.68
CA ARG A 108 46.20 35.87 -7.72
C ARG A 108 46.25 37.31 -7.23
N VAL A 109 45.42 37.66 -6.24
CA VAL A 109 45.25 39.04 -5.75
C VAL A 109 46.01 39.28 -4.42
N SER A 110 46.70 38.28 -3.88
CA SER A 110 47.44 38.38 -2.61
C SER A 110 46.58 38.89 -1.44
N VAL A 111 45.34 38.41 -1.36
CA VAL A 111 44.40 38.70 -0.28
C VAL A 111 44.33 37.50 0.65
N ASP A 112 44.14 37.74 1.95
CA ASP A 112 43.93 36.68 2.94
C ASP A 112 42.84 35.69 2.48
N GLN A 113 43.14 34.41 2.60
CA GLN A 113 42.23 33.34 2.18
C GLN A 113 41.00 33.32 3.10
N PRO A 114 39.77 33.36 2.54
CA PRO A 114 38.59 33.22 3.36
C PRO A 114 38.52 31.80 3.96
N PRO A 115 38.00 31.66 5.19
CA PRO A 115 37.86 30.35 5.81
C PRO A 115 36.90 29.48 5.00
N ILE A 116 37.22 28.19 4.84
CA ILE A 116 36.44 27.19 4.08
C ILE A 116 34.96 27.20 4.49
N ILE A 117 34.71 27.43 5.78
CA ILE A 117 33.35 27.47 6.34
C ILE A 117 32.48 28.56 5.69
N LYS A 118 33.08 29.70 5.33
CA LYS A 118 32.38 30.77 4.62
C LYS A 118 31.95 30.30 3.22
N SER A 119 32.81 29.60 2.49
CA SER A 119 32.47 29.04 1.18
C SER A 119 31.34 28.00 1.25
N ILE A 120 31.29 27.20 2.33
CA ILE A 120 30.21 26.23 2.57
C ILE A 120 28.88 26.96 2.80
N PHE A 121 28.84 27.94 3.71
CA PHE A 121 27.64 28.74 3.93
C PHE A 121 27.21 29.51 2.69
N ASP A 122 28.18 30.06 1.94
CA ASP A 122 27.94 30.74 0.67
C ASP A 122 27.27 29.80 -0.35
N THR A 123 27.75 28.56 -0.46
CA THR A 123 27.15 27.55 -1.36
C THR A 123 25.76 27.13 -0.90
N ILE A 124 25.57 26.86 0.40
CA ILE A 124 24.27 26.44 0.95
C ILE A 124 23.22 27.49 0.67
N ALA A 125 23.51 28.77 0.89
CA ALA A 125 22.49 29.79 0.71
C ALA A 125 22.22 30.11 -0.77
N ILE A 126 23.19 29.94 -1.69
CA ILE A 126 22.88 29.95 -3.13
C ILE A 126 21.89 28.85 -3.50
N TYR A 127 22.03 27.64 -2.92
CA TYR A 127 21.09 26.54 -3.15
C TYR A 127 19.71 26.73 -2.49
N LEU A 128 19.65 27.52 -1.41
CA LEU A 128 18.41 27.93 -0.75
C LEU A 128 17.81 29.20 -1.37
N ASP A 129 18.24 29.58 -2.57
CA ASP A 129 17.81 30.78 -3.29
C ASP A 129 18.01 32.10 -2.52
N GLN A 130 18.93 32.13 -1.55
CA GLN A 130 19.27 33.33 -0.78
C GLN A 130 20.31 34.18 -1.52
N GLN A 131 20.14 35.50 -1.47
CA GLN A 131 21.06 36.46 -2.07
C GLN A 131 22.33 36.62 -1.24
N MET A 132 23.48 36.63 -1.92
CA MET A 132 24.78 36.86 -1.33
C MET A 132 25.58 37.90 -2.09
N PHE A 133 26.31 38.73 -1.34
CA PHE A 133 27.23 39.70 -1.90
C PHE A 133 28.58 39.04 -2.22
N LEU A 134 28.65 38.39 -3.39
CA LEU A 134 29.91 37.88 -3.94
C LEU A 134 30.57 38.96 -4.80
N TYR A 135 31.88 39.18 -4.62
CA TYR A 135 32.62 40.11 -5.44
C TYR A 135 32.93 39.47 -6.80
N LEU A 136 32.11 39.76 -7.81
CA LEU A 136 32.21 39.15 -9.12
C LEU A 136 33.25 39.86 -10.00
N SER A 137 34.53 39.51 -9.86
CA SER A 137 35.64 40.17 -10.57
C SER A 137 35.74 39.80 -12.06
N THR A 138 35.34 38.58 -12.45
CA THR A 138 35.51 38.07 -13.84
C THR A 138 34.20 37.58 -14.43
N PHE A 139 34.01 37.80 -15.74
CA PHE A 139 32.81 37.36 -16.47
C PHE A 139 32.54 35.85 -16.36
N SER A 140 33.58 35.02 -16.46
CA SER A 140 33.49 33.56 -16.29
C SER A 140 32.93 33.15 -14.92
N TYR A 141 33.30 33.88 -13.86
CA TYR A 141 32.80 33.62 -12.51
C TYR A 141 31.31 33.97 -12.38
N ARG A 142 30.84 35.00 -13.10
CA ARG A 142 29.41 35.36 -13.14
C ARG A 142 28.56 34.28 -13.79
N ILE A 143 29.02 33.78 -14.93
CA ILE A 143 28.33 32.70 -15.66
C ILE A 143 28.25 31.44 -14.80
N LEU A 144 29.35 31.07 -14.13
CA LEU A 144 29.39 29.89 -13.28
C LEU A 144 28.41 30.00 -12.10
N ILE A 145 28.40 31.13 -11.39
CA ILE A 145 27.44 31.37 -10.30
C ILE A 145 26.00 31.32 -10.84
N ALA A 146 25.74 31.89 -12.01
CA ALA A 146 24.41 31.86 -12.62
C ALA A 146 23.94 30.41 -12.91
N PHE A 147 24.83 29.53 -13.38
CA PHE A 147 24.51 28.12 -13.58
C PHE A 147 24.28 27.38 -12.26
N ILE A 148 25.10 27.64 -11.23
CA ILE A 148 24.90 27.04 -9.89
C ILE A 148 23.54 27.48 -9.34
N PHE A 149 23.23 28.78 -9.41
CA PHE A 149 21.95 29.32 -8.97
C PHE A 149 20.78 28.70 -9.74
N LEU A 150 20.85 28.63 -11.08
CA LEU A 150 19.82 27.98 -11.90
C LEU A 150 19.61 26.52 -11.50
N SER A 151 20.69 25.78 -11.18
CA SER A 151 20.58 24.41 -10.71
C SER A 151 19.88 24.30 -9.35
N GLY A 152 20.12 25.26 -8.44
CA GLY A 152 19.44 25.37 -7.15
C GLY A 152 17.94 25.62 -7.32
N VAL A 153 17.57 26.58 -8.17
CA VAL A 153 16.16 26.88 -8.50
C VAL A 153 15.44 25.66 -9.06
N VAL A 154 16.06 24.93 -9.99
CA VAL A 154 15.49 23.71 -10.57
C VAL A 154 15.28 22.64 -9.49
N LEU A 155 16.25 22.46 -8.59
CA LEU A 155 16.17 21.49 -7.51
C LEU A 155 15.07 21.84 -6.50
N SER A 156 14.99 23.11 -6.08
CA SER A 156 13.99 23.65 -5.15
C SER A 156 12.56 23.50 -5.68
N ASN A 157 12.35 23.85 -6.95
CA ASN A 157 11.05 23.69 -7.61
C ASN A 157 10.65 22.22 -7.78
N SER A 158 11.61 21.36 -8.12
CA SER A 158 11.36 19.91 -8.25
C SER A 158 10.98 19.27 -6.91
N TYR A 159 11.67 19.67 -5.83
CA TYR A 159 11.34 19.21 -4.47
C TYR A 159 9.94 19.67 -4.06
N SER A 160 9.61 20.94 -4.28
CA SER A 160 8.29 21.51 -3.94
C SER A 160 7.16 20.82 -4.72
N GLY A 161 7.36 20.54 -6.01
CA GLY A 161 6.40 19.79 -6.83
C GLY A 161 6.25 18.33 -6.40
N GLY A 162 7.37 17.65 -6.09
CA GLY A 162 7.36 16.29 -5.56
C GLY A 162 6.63 16.20 -4.22
N LEU A 163 6.91 17.14 -3.31
CA LEU A 163 6.25 17.22 -2.01
C LEU A 163 4.75 17.48 -2.17
N ALA A 164 4.35 18.40 -3.06
CA ALA A 164 2.93 18.65 -3.35
C ALA A 164 2.22 17.37 -3.85
N SER A 165 2.87 16.61 -4.73
CA SER A 165 2.33 15.32 -5.19
C SER A 165 2.23 14.26 -4.08
N VAL A 166 3.13 14.27 -3.11
CA VAL A 166 3.05 13.36 -1.95
C VAL A 166 1.90 13.76 -1.03
N LEU A 167 1.63 15.06 -0.90
CA LEU A 167 0.56 15.58 -0.03
C LEU A 167 -0.85 15.38 -0.61
N THR A 168 -1.01 15.25 -1.92
CA THR A 168 -2.33 15.02 -2.55
C THR A 168 -2.82 13.58 -2.41
N VAL A 169 -1.92 12.61 -2.23
CA VAL A 169 -2.28 11.19 -2.14
C VAL A 169 -1.92 10.62 -0.77
N PRO A 170 -2.91 10.28 0.09
CA PRO A 170 -2.62 9.67 1.38
C PRO A 170 -2.01 8.27 1.16
N ARG A 171 -0.79 8.08 1.67
CA ARG A 171 -0.10 6.79 1.63
C ARG A 171 -0.59 5.93 2.80
N PHE A 172 -1.02 4.72 2.49
CA PHE A 172 -1.37 3.70 3.47
C PHE A 172 -0.25 2.67 3.57
N GLU A 173 -0.15 2.02 4.73
CA GLU A 173 0.72 0.88 4.91
C GLU A 173 0.32 -0.26 3.96
N LYS A 174 1.25 -1.17 3.68
CA LYS A 174 1.00 -2.32 2.79
C LYS A 174 -0.23 -3.09 3.30
N SER A 175 -1.29 -3.10 2.48
CA SER A 175 -2.50 -3.82 2.79
C SER A 175 -2.30 -5.32 2.54
N LEU A 176 -2.91 -6.17 3.37
CA LEU A 176 -2.90 -7.63 3.24
C LEU A 176 -3.85 -8.03 2.11
N GLU A 177 -3.43 -7.84 0.86
CA GLU A 177 -4.27 -8.08 -0.31
C GLU A 177 -4.27 -9.56 -0.75
N THR A 178 -3.35 -10.39 -0.24
CA THR A 178 -3.20 -11.80 -0.66
C THR A 178 -3.38 -12.76 0.51
N THR A 179 -4.07 -13.88 0.25
CA THR A 179 -4.28 -14.97 1.23
C THR A 179 -2.97 -15.52 1.80
N HIS A 180 -1.92 -15.57 0.97
CA HIS A 180 -0.56 -15.95 1.39
C HIS A 180 0.04 -14.99 2.43
N ASP A 181 -0.25 -13.69 2.31
CA ASP A 181 0.23 -12.67 3.26
C ASP A 181 -0.46 -12.83 4.62
N SER A 182 -1.74 -13.20 4.61
CA SER A 182 -2.56 -13.44 5.82
C SER A 182 -2.10 -14.66 6.63
N SER A 183 -1.73 -15.76 5.96
CA SER A 183 -1.16 -16.94 6.63
C SER A 183 0.20 -16.65 7.28
N CYS A 184 0.99 -15.76 6.69
CA CYS A 184 2.30 -15.37 7.21
C CYS A 184 2.24 -14.37 8.36
N THR A 185 1.18 -13.56 8.45
CA THR A 185 1.01 -12.56 9.53
C THR A 185 0.40 -13.13 10.82
N GLY A 186 0.08 -14.43 10.88
CA GLY A 186 -0.45 -15.07 12.09
C GLY A 186 -1.84 -14.56 12.51
N VAL A 187 -2.57 -13.93 11.59
CA VAL A 187 -3.89 -13.35 11.88
C VAL A 187 -4.92 -14.48 11.97
N ARG A 188 -5.67 -14.54 13.08
CA ARG A 188 -6.71 -15.57 13.28
C ARG A 188 -7.90 -15.30 12.37
N CYS A 189 -8.01 -16.02 11.26
CA CYS A 189 -9.17 -15.95 10.36
C CYS A 189 -10.37 -16.71 10.97
N GLY A 190 -11.53 -16.06 11.02
CA GLY A 190 -12.80 -16.66 11.44
C GLY A 190 -13.76 -16.82 10.26
N VAL A 191 -14.59 -17.86 10.31
CA VAL A 191 -15.68 -18.10 9.34
C VAL A 191 -16.98 -18.27 10.14
N THR A 192 -18.12 -17.85 9.57
CA THR A 192 -19.44 -17.97 10.23
C THR A 192 -19.83 -19.44 10.41
N SER A 193 -20.31 -19.79 11.61
CA SER A 193 -20.56 -21.17 12.04
C SER A 193 -21.66 -21.89 11.24
N ALA A 194 -22.69 -21.17 10.79
CA ALA A 194 -23.80 -21.69 10.00
C ALA A 194 -23.61 -21.49 8.47
N SER A 195 -22.39 -21.16 8.03
CA SER A 195 -22.11 -20.98 6.61
C SER A 195 -21.98 -22.33 5.87
N PRO A 196 -22.37 -22.39 4.58
CA PRO A 196 -22.20 -23.59 3.76
C PRO A 196 -20.74 -24.06 3.62
N LEU A 197 -19.77 -23.16 3.84
CA LEU A 197 -18.34 -23.45 3.91
C LEU A 197 -17.95 -24.28 5.13
N ASN A 198 -18.47 -23.93 6.31
CA ASN A 198 -18.18 -24.70 7.52
C ASN A 198 -18.73 -26.12 7.38
N CYS A 199 -19.93 -26.24 6.79
CA CYS A 199 -20.55 -27.52 6.50
C CYS A 199 -19.74 -28.35 5.47
N SER A 200 -19.19 -27.73 4.41
CA SER A 200 -18.37 -28.44 3.41
C SER A 200 -17.00 -28.85 3.96
N THR A 201 -16.42 -28.05 4.86
CA THR A 201 -15.16 -28.37 5.56
C THR A 201 -15.37 -29.52 6.55
N ALA A 202 -16.48 -29.51 7.30
CA ALA A 202 -16.88 -30.62 8.15
C ALA A 202 -17.01 -31.92 7.34
N ARG A 203 -17.73 -31.88 6.21
CA ARG A 203 -17.93 -33.04 5.31
C ARG A 203 -16.63 -33.56 4.68
N ARG A 204 -15.69 -32.67 4.30
CA ARG A 204 -14.34 -33.08 3.85
C ARG A 204 -13.54 -33.77 4.96
N SER A 205 -13.66 -33.30 6.21
CA SER A 205 -13.00 -33.94 7.34
C SER A 205 -13.58 -35.32 7.67
N THR A 206 -14.91 -35.50 7.54
CA THR A 206 -15.57 -36.80 7.72
C THR A 206 -15.18 -37.77 6.61
N ARG A 207 -15.16 -37.31 5.34
CA ARG A 207 -14.73 -38.12 4.18
C ARG A 207 -13.26 -38.53 4.25
N ALA A 208 -12.39 -37.66 4.79
CA ALA A 208 -10.99 -38.00 5.05
C ALA A 208 -10.84 -39.02 6.19
N ARG A 209 -11.67 -38.95 7.24
CA ARG A 209 -11.67 -39.93 8.35
C ARG A 209 -12.22 -41.30 7.96
N THR A 210 -13.23 -41.37 7.08
CA THR A 210 -13.73 -42.66 6.57
C THR A 210 -12.72 -43.31 5.61
N SER A 211 -12.01 -42.52 4.81
CA SER A 211 -10.93 -43.05 3.96
C SER A 211 -9.72 -43.57 4.76
N ALA A 212 -9.41 -42.98 5.94
CA ALA A 212 -8.31 -43.43 6.80
C ALA A 212 -8.65 -44.65 7.69
N LYS A 213 -9.93 -45.04 7.80
CA LYS A 213 -10.37 -46.26 8.51
C LYS A 213 -10.51 -47.49 7.59
N THR A 214 -10.32 -47.31 6.29
CA THR A 214 -10.50 -48.37 5.27
C THR A 214 -9.15 -48.86 4.69
N THR A 215 -8.05 -48.52 5.35
CA THR A 215 -6.67 -49.02 5.14
C THR A 215 -6.14 -49.53 6.47
#